data_AF-A0A6I0DZM4-F1
#
_entry.id   AF-A0A6I0DZM4-F1
#
_cell.length_a   1.000
_cell.length_b   1.000
_cell.length_c   1.000
_cell.angle_alpha   90.00
_cell.angle_beta   90.00
_cell.angle_gamma   90.00
#
_symmetry.space_group_name_H-M   'P 1'
#
loop_
_entity.id
_entity.type
_entity.pdbx_description
1 polymer ?
#
loop_
_entity_poly.entity_id
_entity_poly.type
_entity_poly.pdbx_seq_one_letter_code
_entity_poly.pdbx_strand_id
1 'polypeptide(L)'
;QKDPRLHATVFFQGDTWIGNTINTYEGIDPSIIPTPSAIISSPTQSYNGMPSAGIDSRIAGSDDKSTNSGFLVKKFIMEEAFVGGGMSTTNWIALRLAEMYLTRAEAEFELGNLTPAAEALNATRQRAGISLVTAATITREKVRTERRSELSFEEGTRYWDLRRWRIASDILNAYRFQGLRIIYHYVSGKYYFLPMNCESFSRTFNPEHYYNPITNGRISNNPDLVENPLY
;
A
#
# COMPACT_ATOMS: atom_id res chain seq x y z
N GLN A 1 -2.34 -15.09 -13.45
CA GLN A 1 -2.65 -13.75 -14.01
C GLN A 1 -2.32 -12.71 -12.96
N LYS A 2 -1.77 -11.55 -13.33
CA LYS A 2 -1.51 -10.45 -12.38
C LYS A 2 -2.84 -9.74 -12.07
N ASP A 3 -3.01 -9.24 -10.85
CA ASP A 3 -4.24 -8.56 -10.42
C ASP A 3 -4.31 -7.14 -11.06
N PRO A 4 -5.31 -6.86 -11.92
CA PRO A 4 -5.40 -5.58 -12.61
C PRO A 4 -5.71 -4.41 -11.67
N ARG A 5 -6.24 -4.67 -10.46
CA ARG A 5 -6.51 -3.63 -9.46
C ARG A 5 -5.26 -2.86 -9.05
N LEU A 6 -4.07 -3.44 -9.21
CA LEU A 6 -2.83 -2.77 -8.88
C LEU A 6 -2.65 -1.45 -9.66
N HIS A 7 -2.96 -1.43 -10.97
CA HIS A 7 -2.88 -0.24 -11.82
C HIS A 7 -3.97 0.82 -11.52
N ALA A 8 -5.05 0.42 -10.84
CA ALA A 8 -6.06 1.34 -10.34
C ALA A 8 -5.71 1.88 -8.94
N THR A 9 -4.78 1.23 -8.23
CA THR A 9 -4.49 1.52 -6.82
C THR A 9 -3.29 2.45 -6.67
N VAL A 10 -2.24 2.24 -7.48
CA VAL A 10 -0.99 3.00 -7.39
C VAL A 10 -0.55 3.50 -8.78
N PHE A 11 0.20 4.59 -8.79
CA PHE A 11 0.98 5.03 -9.94
C PHE A 11 2.33 4.33 -9.98
N PHE A 12 2.80 4.07 -11.20
CA PHE A 12 4.13 3.53 -11.51
C PHE A 12 5.00 4.59 -12.20
N GLN A 13 6.32 4.33 -12.20
CA GLN A 13 7.25 5.06 -13.04
C GLN A 13 6.79 5.03 -14.50
N GLY A 14 6.64 6.21 -15.11
CA GLY A 14 6.25 6.38 -16.50
C GLY A 14 4.74 6.42 -16.74
N ASP A 15 3.91 6.26 -15.72
CA ASP A 15 2.45 6.44 -15.88
C ASP A 15 2.14 7.90 -16.25
N THR A 16 1.14 8.10 -17.12
CA THR A 16 0.64 9.42 -17.48
C THR A 16 -0.57 9.79 -16.63
N TRP A 17 -0.57 10.99 -16.07
CA TRP A 17 -1.67 11.57 -15.30
C TRP A 17 -1.89 13.03 -15.67
N ILE A 18 -3.06 13.33 -16.26
CA ILE A 18 -3.47 14.70 -16.64
C ILE A 18 -2.36 15.44 -17.42
N GLY A 19 -1.84 14.78 -18.47
CA GLY A 19 -0.78 15.33 -19.32
C GLY A 19 0.64 15.33 -18.74
N ASN A 20 0.81 14.93 -17.48
CA ASN A 20 2.13 14.81 -16.84
C ASN A 20 2.56 13.33 -16.74
N THR A 21 3.86 13.08 -16.69
CA THR A 21 4.42 11.74 -16.49
C THR A 21 4.95 11.60 -15.08
N ILE A 22 4.58 10.52 -14.40
CA ILE A 22 5.08 10.16 -13.07
C ILE A 22 6.54 9.70 -13.17
N ASN A 23 7.43 10.37 -12.43
CA ASN A 23 8.87 10.15 -12.46
C ASN A 23 9.41 9.89 -11.05
N THR A 24 9.39 8.62 -10.64
CA THR A 24 9.86 8.10 -9.36
C THR A 24 11.27 7.47 -9.40
N TYR A 25 11.97 7.48 -10.55
CA TYR A 25 13.33 6.94 -10.63
C TYR A 25 14.34 7.71 -9.76
N GLU A 26 15.23 6.98 -9.08
CA GLU A 26 16.19 7.50 -8.10
C GLU A 26 17.64 7.39 -8.59
N GLY A 27 17.86 7.25 -9.89
CA GLY A 27 19.20 7.21 -10.45
C GLY A 27 19.24 6.98 -11.94
N ILE A 28 20.37 7.36 -12.54
CA ILE A 28 20.75 6.98 -13.90
C ILE A 28 22.00 6.11 -13.84
N ASP A 29 21.95 4.98 -14.52
CA ASP A 29 23.10 4.14 -14.78
C ASP A 29 23.60 4.37 -16.23
N PRO A 30 24.77 5.03 -16.40
CA PRO A 30 25.34 5.31 -17.71
C PRO A 30 26.16 4.14 -18.29
N SER A 31 26.37 3.07 -17.52
CA SER A 31 27.20 1.94 -17.96
C SER A 31 26.60 1.19 -19.14
N ILE A 32 27.43 0.45 -19.87
CA ILE A 32 26.99 -0.39 -20.99
C ILE A 32 26.17 -1.59 -20.48
N ILE A 33 26.53 -2.10 -19.30
CA ILE A 33 25.89 -3.23 -18.63
C ILE A 33 25.48 -2.78 -17.23
N PRO A 34 24.20 -2.92 -16.84
CA PRO A 34 23.69 -2.39 -15.57
C PRO A 34 24.57 -2.78 -14.38
N THR A 35 25.11 -1.79 -13.69
CA THR A 35 26.05 -1.96 -12.58
C THR A 35 25.74 -0.99 -11.45
N PRO A 36 25.37 -1.47 -10.24
CA PRO A 36 24.97 -0.60 -9.13
C PRO A 36 26.01 0.47 -8.71
N SER A 37 27.30 0.22 -8.92
CA SER A 37 28.37 1.17 -8.56
C SER A 37 28.50 2.37 -9.52
N ALA A 38 27.91 2.28 -10.72
CA ALA A 38 27.94 3.35 -11.71
C ALA A 38 26.74 4.30 -11.61
N ILE A 39 25.78 4.01 -10.73
CA ILE A 39 24.54 4.77 -10.59
C ILE A 39 24.85 6.18 -10.10
N ILE A 40 24.52 7.17 -10.93
CA ILE A 40 24.46 8.57 -10.56
C ILE A 40 23.10 8.80 -9.88
N SER A 41 23.12 9.15 -8.59
CA SER A 41 21.92 9.27 -7.76
C SER A 41 21.99 10.56 -6.94
N SER A 42 21.67 11.68 -7.57
CA SER A 42 21.67 13.00 -6.93
C SER A 42 20.64 13.93 -7.58
N PRO A 43 19.77 14.60 -6.79
CA PRO A 43 18.72 15.46 -7.34
C PRO A 43 19.27 16.67 -8.10
N THR A 44 20.53 17.06 -7.86
CA THR A 44 21.17 18.21 -8.51
C THR A 44 22.03 17.84 -9.71
N GLN A 45 22.19 16.55 -10.00
CA GLN A 45 23.04 16.07 -11.09
C GLN A 45 22.21 15.64 -12.29
N SER A 46 22.81 15.76 -13.47
CA SER A 46 22.27 15.26 -14.73
C SER A 46 23.35 14.48 -15.49
N TYR A 47 22.90 13.61 -16.39
CA TYR A 47 23.76 12.89 -17.33
C TYR A 47 23.25 13.15 -18.74
N ASN A 48 24.08 13.74 -19.60
CA ASN A 48 23.71 14.15 -20.96
C ASN A 48 22.40 14.97 -21.04
N GLY A 49 22.19 15.89 -20.08
CA GLY A 49 21.01 16.74 -20.01
C GLY A 49 19.77 16.08 -19.39
N MET A 50 19.82 14.78 -19.08
CA MET A 50 18.75 14.10 -18.34
C MET A 50 18.99 14.20 -16.83
N PRO A 51 18.03 14.70 -16.03
CA PRO A 51 18.15 14.71 -14.56
C PRO A 51 18.38 13.30 -14.02
N SER A 52 19.28 13.13 -13.04
CA SER A 52 19.61 11.80 -12.51
C SER A 52 18.52 11.24 -11.59
N ALA A 53 17.57 12.06 -11.16
CA ALA A 53 16.42 11.68 -10.35
C ALA A 53 15.14 12.27 -10.93
N GLY A 54 14.06 11.49 -10.87
CA GLY A 54 12.73 11.96 -11.19
C GLY A 54 12.16 12.86 -10.10
N ILE A 55 11.30 13.81 -10.50
CA ILE A 55 10.72 14.82 -9.59
C ILE A 55 9.82 14.24 -8.49
N ASP A 56 9.25 13.04 -8.71
CA ASP A 56 8.38 12.35 -7.75
C ASP A 56 9.17 11.30 -6.93
N SER A 57 10.48 11.23 -7.12
CA SER A 57 11.36 10.32 -6.37
C SER A 57 11.60 10.83 -4.95
N ARG A 58 12.00 9.92 -4.05
CA ARG A 58 12.34 10.26 -2.67
C ARG A 58 13.46 11.30 -2.57
N ILE A 59 14.44 11.23 -3.47
CA ILE A 59 15.66 12.03 -3.41
C ILE A 59 15.50 13.41 -4.02
N ALA A 60 14.44 13.65 -4.81
CA ALA A 60 14.12 14.98 -5.35
C ALA A 60 13.62 15.95 -4.26
N GLY A 61 13.11 15.43 -3.14
CA GLY A 61 12.91 16.19 -1.90
C GLY A 61 11.93 17.36 -1.97
N SER A 62 11.01 17.38 -2.94
CA SER A 62 10.32 18.63 -3.31
C SER A 62 8.93 18.88 -2.70
N ASP A 63 8.18 17.88 -2.20
CA ASP A 63 6.84 18.08 -1.58
C ASP A 63 6.24 16.72 -1.10
N ASP A 64 4.97 16.74 -0.65
CA ASP A 64 4.03 15.61 -0.46
C ASP A 64 3.88 14.67 -1.67
N LYS A 65 4.56 14.96 -2.79
CA LYS A 65 4.53 14.23 -4.06
C LYS A 65 5.66 13.21 -4.21
N SER A 66 6.53 13.10 -3.21
CA SER A 66 7.66 12.16 -3.22
C SER A 66 7.26 10.79 -2.67
N THR A 67 7.69 9.71 -3.34
CA THR A 67 7.47 8.34 -2.85
C THR A 67 8.59 7.87 -1.92
N ASN A 68 8.25 7.07 -0.90
CA ASN A 68 9.22 6.33 -0.10
C ASN A 68 9.38 4.85 -0.51
N SER A 69 8.52 4.36 -1.41
CA SER A 69 8.43 2.94 -1.78
C SER A 69 8.64 2.68 -3.27
N GLY A 70 8.78 3.73 -4.09
CA GLY A 70 8.78 3.66 -5.55
C GLY A 70 7.39 3.75 -6.18
N PHE A 71 6.33 3.81 -5.36
CA PHE A 71 4.93 3.89 -5.78
C PHE A 71 4.23 5.09 -5.14
N LEU A 72 3.30 5.69 -5.87
CA LEU A 72 2.39 6.72 -5.33
C LEU A 72 0.96 6.17 -5.31
N VAL A 73 0.13 6.65 -4.39
CA VAL A 73 -1.28 6.24 -4.33
C VAL A 73 -2.04 6.92 -5.48
N LYS A 74 -2.87 6.13 -6.18
CA LYS A 74 -3.76 6.59 -7.26
C LYS A 74 -5.23 6.49 -6.87
N LYS A 75 -5.57 5.53 -6.01
CA LYS A 75 -6.95 5.29 -5.58
C LYS A 75 -7.52 6.55 -4.92
N PHE A 76 -8.78 6.86 -5.24
CA PHE A 76 -9.49 8.08 -4.78
C PHE A 76 -8.97 9.41 -5.33
N ILE A 77 -8.04 9.41 -6.29
CA ILE A 77 -7.62 10.62 -6.97
C ILE A 77 -8.47 10.79 -8.24
N MET A 78 -9.14 11.94 -8.35
CA MET A 78 -9.94 12.31 -9.52
C MET A 78 -9.05 12.87 -10.63
N GLU A 79 -9.44 12.65 -11.88
CA GLU A 79 -8.77 13.20 -13.07
C GLU A 79 -9.14 14.67 -13.30
N GLU A 80 -8.93 15.51 -12.28
CA GLU A 80 -9.26 16.94 -12.29
C GLU A 80 -8.03 17.82 -12.09
N ALA A 81 -8.18 19.13 -12.33
CA ALA A 81 -7.14 20.11 -12.03
C ALA A 81 -6.69 20.00 -10.56
N PHE A 82 -5.46 20.44 -10.28
CA PHE A 82 -4.91 20.41 -8.92
C PHE A 82 -5.88 21.01 -7.91
N VAL A 83 -6.21 20.23 -6.88
CA VAL A 83 -7.08 20.65 -5.79
C VAL A 83 -6.22 20.98 -4.58
N GLY A 84 -6.40 22.18 -4.02
CA GLY A 84 -5.70 22.59 -2.80
C GLY A 84 -6.06 21.71 -1.59
N GLY A 85 -5.18 21.67 -0.60
CA GLY A 85 -5.41 20.92 0.64
C GLY A 85 -6.73 21.31 1.30
N GLY A 86 -7.54 20.32 1.69
CA GLY A 86 -8.86 20.52 2.31
C GLY A 86 -9.98 20.94 1.34
N MET A 87 -9.71 21.07 0.04
CA MET A 87 -10.69 21.48 -0.97
C MET A 87 -11.21 20.32 -1.83
N SER A 88 -10.75 19.09 -1.58
CA SER A 88 -11.21 17.90 -2.31
C SER A 88 -12.70 17.65 -2.09
N THR A 89 -13.43 17.53 -3.19
CA THR A 89 -14.84 17.12 -3.23
C THR A 89 -15.01 15.61 -3.37
N THR A 90 -13.90 14.85 -3.34
CA THR A 90 -13.95 13.39 -3.47
C THR A 90 -14.71 12.79 -2.28
N ASN A 91 -15.78 12.06 -2.59
CA ASN A 91 -16.53 11.33 -1.57
C ASN A 91 -15.67 10.23 -0.93
N TRP A 92 -15.49 10.33 0.38
CA TRP A 92 -14.87 9.27 1.16
C TRP A 92 -15.86 8.14 1.41
N ILE A 93 -15.51 6.93 0.97
CA ILE A 93 -16.38 5.76 1.09
C ILE A 93 -16.09 5.06 2.40
N ALA A 94 -16.96 5.26 3.39
CA ALA A 94 -16.87 4.57 4.69
C ALA A 94 -17.29 3.10 4.61
N LEU A 95 -18.31 2.79 3.81
CA LEU A 95 -18.85 1.44 3.62
C LEU A 95 -19.25 1.23 2.16
N ARG A 96 -19.05 0.01 1.65
CA ARG A 96 -19.50 -0.37 0.31
C ARG A 96 -19.84 -1.85 0.19
N LEU A 97 -20.62 -2.19 -0.83
CA LEU A 97 -21.14 -3.55 -1.05
C LEU A 97 -20.04 -4.63 -1.10
N ALA A 98 -18.86 -4.33 -1.66
CA ALA A 98 -17.77 -5.31 -1.70
C ALA A 98 -17.32 -5.74 -0.30
N GLU A 99 -17.35 -4.84 0.68
CA GLU A 99 -17.05 -5.23 2.06
C GLU A 99 -18.08 -6.22 2.60
N MET A 100 -19.36 -6.06 2.28
CA MET A 100 -20.41 -7.01 2.71
C MET A 100 -20.18 -8.40 2.14
N TYR A 101 -19.77 -8.50 0.87
CA TYR A 101 -19.38 -9.79 0.27
C TYR A 101 -18.16 -10.41 0.97
N LEU A 102 -17.15 -9.61 1.27
CA LEU A 102 -15.93 -10.10 1.92
C LEU A 102 -16.15 -10.49 3.38
N THR A 103 -16.98 -9.75 4.11
CA THR A 103 -17.40 -10.07 5.48
C THR A 103 -18.20 -11.37 5.48
N ARG A 104 -19.13 -11.55 4.53
CA ARG A 104 -19.84 -12.83 4.36
C ARG A 104 -18.88 -13.97 4.02
N ALA A 105 -17.94 -13.76 3.08
CA ALA A 105 -16.98 -14.78 2.69
C ALA A 105 -16.12 -15.24 3.87
N GLU A 106 -15.67 -14.31 4.72
CA GLU A 106 -14.91 -14.63 5.92
C GLU A 106 -15.75 -15.37 6.95
N ALA A 107 -16.97 -14.90 7.25
CA ALA A 107 -17.85 -15.55 8.21
C ALA A 107 -18.22 -16.98 7.79
N GLU A 108 -18.62 -17.18 6.53
CA GLU A 108 -18.97 -18.51 6.00
C GLU A 108 -17.76 -19.44 6.00
N PHE A 109 -16.56 -18.93 5.69
CA PHE A 109 -15.33 -19.72 5.74
C PHE A 109 -15.02 -20.20 7.16
N GLU A 110 -15.12 -19.32 8.15
CA GLU A 110 -14.88 -19.67 9.56
C GLU A 110 -15.97 -20.61 10.14
N LEU A 111 -17.19 -20.59 9.59
CA LEU A 111 -18.24 -21.56 9.90
C LEU A 111 -18.06 -22.92 9.20
N GLY A 112 -17.10 -23.04 8.27
CA GLY A 112 -16.88 -24.25 7.47
C GLY A 112 -17.78 -24.38 6.23
N ASN A 113 -18.59 -23.37 5.92
CA ASN A 113 -19.46 -23.32 4.75
C ASN A 113 -18.67 -22.88 3.50
N LEU A 114 -17.85 -23.79 2.96
CA LEU A 114 -16.87 -23.44 1.92
C LEU A 114 -17.50 -23.02 0.57
N THR A 115 -18.65 -23.57 0.20
CA THR A 115 -19.33 -23.20 -1.06
C THR A 115 -19.88 -21.76 -1.00
N PRO A 116 -20.72 -21.38 0.01
CA PRO A 116 -21.14 -19.99 0.19
C PRO A 116 -19.97 -19.00 0.34
N ALA A 117 -18.90 -19.42 1.04
CA ALA A 117 -17.71 -18.59 1.18
C ALA A 117 -17.04 -18.30 -0.17
N ALA A 118 -16.89 -19.32 -1.02
CA ALA A 118 -16.33 -19.17 -2.36
C ALA A 118 -17.21 -18.31 -3.27
N GLU A 119 -18.54 -18.48 -3.21
CA GLU A 119 -19.49 -17.65 -3.96
C GLU A 119 -19.39 -16.17 -3.57
N ALA A 120 -19.40 -15.87 -2.27
CA ALA A 120 -19.27 -14.50 -1.76
C ALA A 120 -17.91 -13.88 -2.14
N LEU A 121 -16.82 -14.64 -2.03
CA LEU A 121 -15.48 -14.17 -2.43
C LEU A 121 -15.42 -13.90 -3.95
N ASN A 122 -16.06 -14.77 -4.75
CA ASN A 122 -16.04 -14.64 -6.21
C ASN A 122 -16.79 -13.41 -6.72
N ALA A 123 -17.72 -12.84 -5.97
CA ALA A 123 -18.41 -11.61 -6.34
C ALA A 123 -17.42 -10.45 -6.57
N THR A 124 -16.40 -10.30 -5.73
CA THR A 124 -15.36 -9.26 -5.92
C THR A 124 -14.35 -9.66 -7.00
N ARG A 125 -13.97 -10.95 -7.02
CA ARG A 125 -12.96 -11.49 -7.94
C ARG A 125 -13.41 -11.45 -9.40
N GLN A 126 -14.67 -11.77 -9.67
CA GLN A 126 -15.25 -11.71 -11.00
C GLN A 126 -15.25 -10.27 -11.53
N ARG A 127 -15.69 -9.31 -10.72
CA ARG A 127 -15.64 -7.88 -11.07
C ARG A 127 -14.22 -7.41 -11.31
N ALA A 128 -13.28 -7.84 -10.48
CA ALA A 128 -11.85 -7.52 -10.63
C ALA A 128 -11.17 -8.23 -11.80
N GLY A 129 -11.83 -9.17 -12.49
CA GLY A 129 -11.26 -9.91 -13.62
C GLY A 129 -10.11 -10.85 -13.24
N ILE A 130 -10.13 -11.41 -12.01
CA ILE A 130 -9.13 -12.36 -11.53
C ILE A 130 -9.70 -13.77 -11.37
N SER A 131 -8.82 -14.77 -11.31
CA SER A 131 -9.22 -16.19 -11.26
C SER A 131 -10.16 -16.48 -10.09
N LEU A 132 -11.29 -17.15 -10.36
CA LEU A 132 -12.26 -17.53 -9.34
C LEU A 132 -11.73 -18.66 -8.44
N VAL A 133 -12.33 -18.79 -7.26
CA VAL A 133 -12.08 -19.90 -6.33
C VAL A 133 -13.28 -20.85 -6.27
N THR A 134 -13.04 -22.05 -5.79
CA THR A 134 -14.06 -23.08 -5.52
C THR A 134 -14.00 -23.46 -4.05
N ALA A 135 -14.99 -24.20 -3.56
CA ALA A 135 -14.98 -24.74 -2.19
C ALA A 135 -13.71 -25.56 -1.88
N ALA A 136 -13.14 -26.24 -2.87
CA ALA A 136 -11.92 -27.02 -2.72
C ALA A 136 -10.63 -26.18 -2.71
N THR A 137 -10.68 -24.94 -3.19
CA THR A 137 -9.49 -24.10 -3.38
C THR A 137 -9.50 -22.83 -2.54
N ILE A 138 -10.62 -22.48 -1.92
CA ILE A 138 -10.70 -21.37 -0.98
C ILE A 138 -9.87 -21.69 0.27
N THR A 139 -9.15 -20.68 0.75
CA THR A 139 -8.35 -20.77 1.98
C THR A 139 -8.51 -19.47 2.76
N ARG A 140 -8.24 -19.51 4.06
CA ARG A 140 -8.21 -18.31 4.91
C ARG A 140 -7.31 -17.24 4.32
N GLU A 141 -6.14 -17.62 3.81
CA GLU A 141 -5.18 -16.70 3.19
C GLU A 141 -5.74 -16.02 1.95
N LYS A 142 -6.49 -16.75 1.10
CA LYS A 142 -7.15 -16.16 -0.07
C LYS A 142 -8.23 -15.16 0.32
N VAL A 143 -9.02 -15.45 1.36
CA VAL A 143 -10.03 -14.52 1.90
C VAL A 143 -9.35 -13.25 2.42
N ARG A 144 -8.31 -13.40 3.25
CA ARG A 144 -7.55 -12.27 3.82
C ARG A 144 -6.83 -11.45 2.75
N THR A 145 -6.25 -12.10 1.75
CA THR A 145 -5.55 -11.44 0.64
C THR A 145 -6.54 -10.68 -0.25
N GLU A 146 -7.68 -11.27 -0.57
CA GLU A 146 -8.72 -10.59 -1.34
C GLU A 146 -9.23 -9.36 -0.59
N ARG A 147 -9.48 -9.46 0.72
CA ARG A 147 -9.88 -8.32 1.56
C ARG A 147 -8.83 -7.22 1.55
N ARG A 148 -7.54 -7.58 1.67
CA ARG A 148 -6.42 -6.63 1.58
C ARG A 148 -6.38 -5.93 0.22
N SER A 149 -6.45 -6.66 -0.89
CA SER A 149 -6.35 -6.08 -2.24
C SER A 149 -7.56 -5.20 -2.57
N GLU A 150 -8.75 -5.68 -2.26
CA GLU A 150 -10.01 -4.99 -2.59
C GLU A 150 -10.15 -3.69 -1.79
N LEU A 151 -9.88 -3.73 -0.48
CA LEU A 151 -10.08 -2.61 0.45
C LEU A 151 -8.80 -1.81 0.74
N SER A 152 -7.78 -1.93 -0.12
CA SER A 152 -6.52 -1.17 0.04
C SER A 152 -6.79 0.34 0.06
N PHE A 153 -6.15 1.05 1.00
CA PHE A 153 -6.29 2.50 1.24
C PHE A 153 -7.72 2.98 1.60
N GLU A 154 -8.62 2.05 1.94
CA GLU A 154 -9.96 2.38 2.45
C GLU A 154 -9.95 2.48 3.98
N GLU A 155 -11.00 3.06 4.53
CA GLU A 155 -11.10 3.42 5.93
C GLU A 155 -10.83 2.24 6.88
N GLY A 156 -9.75 2.34 7.65
CA GLY A 156 -9.45 1.47 8.78
C GLY A 156 -9.16 0.00 8.47
N THR A 157 -9.30 -0.46 7.24
CA THR A 157 -9.41 -1.91 6.96
C THR A 157 -8.17 -2.69 7.36
N ARG A 158 -7.01 -2.41 6.77
CA ARG A 158 -5.80 -3.24 6.98
C ARG A 158 -5.32 -3.24 8.43
N TYR A 159 -5.33 -2.08 9.09
CA TYR A 159 -4.85 -1.98 10.48
C TYR A 159 -5.76 -2.74 11.44
N TRP A 160 -7.08 -2.56 11.32
CA TRP A 160 -8.06 -3.25 12.16
C TRP A 160 -8.16 -4.74 11.84
N ASP A 161 -8.04 -5.12 10.56
CA ASP A 161 -7.99 -6.52 10.13
C ASP A 161 -6.82 -7.27 10.77
N LEU A 162 -5.63 -6.69 10.77
CA LEU A 162 -4.46 -7.29 11.44
C LEU A 162 -4.67 -7.44 12.95
N ARG A 163 -5.27 -6.44 13.60
CA ARG A 163 -5.55 -6.45 15.05
C ARG A 163 -6.58 -7.52 15.43
N ARG A 164 -7.72 -7.59 14.72
CA ARG A 164 -8.78 -8.56 15.03
C ARG A 164 -8.37 -9.99 14.71
N TRP A 165 -7.53 -10.19 13.70
CA TRP A 165 -6.94 -11.50 13.39
C TRP A 165 -5.83 -11.92 14.35
N ARG A 166 -5.40 -11.05 15.28
CA ARG A 166 -4.30 -11.28 16.22
C ARG A 166 -2.97 -11.64 15.55
N ILE A 167 -2.70 -11.03 14.40
CA ILE A 167 -1.46 -11.21 13.63
C ILE A 167 -0.70 -9.88 13.42
N ALA A 168 -1.14 -8.80 14.07
CA ALA A 168 -0.51 -7.50 13.96
C ALA A 168 0.92 -7.51 14.52
N SER A 169 1.13 -8.16 15.66
CA SER A 169 2.48 -8.40 16.22
C SER A 169 3.38 -9.12 15.24
N ASP A 170 2.87 -10.16 14.58
CA ASP A 170 3.69 -11.01 13.72
C ASP A 170 4.08 -10.31 12.41
N ILE A 171 3.25 -9.37 11.96
CA ILE A 171 3.41 -8.67 10.68
C ILE A 171 4.06 -7.29 10.84
N LEU A 172 3.79 -6.58 11.93
CA LEU A 172 4.20 -5.18 12.10
C LEU A 172 5.34 -5.01 13.11
N ASN A 173 5.56 -5.96 14.03
CA ASN A 173 6.60 -5.84 15.02
C ASN A 173 7.99 -6.13 14.44
N ALA A 174 8.95 -5.28 14.76
CA ALA A 174 10.30 -5.28 14.19
C ALA A 174 10.31 -5.34 12.64
N TYR A 175 9.22 -4.93 11.99
CA TYR A 175 9.06 -5.05 10.55
C TYR A 175 9.55 -3.79 9.85
N ARG A 176 10.28 -3.98 8.75
CA ARG A 176 10.77 -2.89 7.91
C ARG A 176 10.15 -3.00 6.53
N PHE A 177 9.35 -1.99 6.16
CA PHE A 177 8.71 -1.98 4.86
C PHE A 177 9.74 -1.86 3.74
N GLN A 178 9.53 -2.67 2.70
CA GLN A 178 10.37 -2.70 1.51
C GLN A 178 9.64 -2.09 0.32
N GLY A 179 10.41 -1.50 -0.57
CA GLY A 179 9.96 -0.87 -1.80
C GLY A 179 10.92 -1.15 -2.94
N LEU A 180 10.66 -0.50 -4.07
CA LEU A 180 11.49 -0.58 -5.26
C LEU A 180 12.23 0.73 -5.47
N ARG A 181 13.56 0.65 -5.47
CA ARG A 181 14.41 1.72 -5.99
C ARG A 181 14.51 1.53 -7.50
N ILE A 182 13.99 2.51 -8.24
CA ILE A 182 13.88 2.45 -9.70
C ILE A 182 15.08 3.19 -10.30
N ILE A 183 15.81 2.52 -11.19
CA ILE A 183 17.00 3.09 -11.84
C ILE A 183 16.81 3.09 -13.35
N TYR A 184 17.10 4.22 -13.99
CA TYR A 184 17.08 4.35 -15.43
C TYR A 184 18.44 3.93 -16.02
N HIS A 185 18.46 2.88 -16.84
CA HIS A 185 19.65 2.49 -17.57
C HIS A 185 19.73 3.26 -18.88
N TYR A 186 20.66 4.21 -18.95
CA TYR A 186 20.73 5.20 -20.03
C TYR A 186 20.95 4.53 -21.39
N VAL A 187 21.84 3.54 -21.47
CA VAL A 187 22.22 2.91 -22.75
C VAL A 187 21.07 2.10 -23.35
N SER A 188 20.25 1.44 -22.53
CA SER A 188 19.12 0.63 -23.04
C SER A 188 17.80 1.39 -23.11
N GLY A 189 17.71 2.57 -22.48
CA GLY A 189 16.47 3.32 -22.32
C GLY A 189 15.42 2.63 -21.44
N LYS A 190 15.82 1.65 -20.62
CA LYS A 190 14.92 0.85 -19.77
C LYS A 190 15.16 1.12 -18.30
N TYR A 191 14.15 0.86 -17.48
CA TYR A 191 14.27 0.86 -16.03
C TYR A 191 14.60 -0.53 -15.51
N TYR A 192 15.39 -0.58 -14.43
CA TYR A 192 15.56 -1.78 -13.61
C TYR A 192 15.32 -1.45 -12.13
N PHE A 193 15.06 -2.50 -11.35
CA PHE A 193 14.56 -2.38 -9.99
C PHE A 193 15.53 -2.98 -9.00
N LEU A 194 15.87 -2.21 -7.97
CA LEU A 194 16.65 -2.67 -6.83
C LEU A 194 15.75 -2.70 -5.59
N PRO A 195 15.86 -3.72 -4.73
CA PRO A 195 15.14 -3.71 -3.46
C PRO A 195 15.66 -2.57 -2.59
N MET A 196 14.76 -1.90 -1.87
CA MET A 196 15.13 -0.92 -0.87
C MET A 196 14.27 -1.00 0.37
N ASN A 197 14.80 -0.50 1.48
CA ASN A 197 14.00 -0.23 2.66
C ASN A 197 13.33 1.15 2.53
N CYS A 198 12.02 1.21 2.75
CA CYS A 198 11.25 2.45 2.70
C CYS A 198 11.54 3.38 3.88
N GLU A 199 11.98 2.81 5.00
CA GLU A 199 12.19 3.50 6.28
C GLU A 199 13.60 3.23 6.80
N SER A 200 14.16 4.14 7.60
CA SER A 200 15.46 3.96 8.26
C SER A 200 15.39 3.10 9.53
N PHE A 201 14.19 2.90 10.07
CA PHE A 201 13.92 2.17 11.29
C PHE A 201 12.98 0.99 11.04
N SER A 202 12.87 0.09 12.01
CA SER A 202 11.84 -0.94 12.04
C SER A 202 10.64 -0.45 12.84
N ARG A 203 9.44 -0.75 12.35
CA ARG A 203 8.20 -0.49 13.07
C ARG A 203 8.09 -1.44 14.26
N THR A 204 7.44 -0.98 15.33
CA THR A 204 7.24 -1.76 16.56
C THR A 204 5.75 -1.94 16.80
N PHE A 205 5.34 -3.18 17.07
CA PHE A 205 3.98 -3.51 17.45
C PHE A 205 4.01 -4.46 18.65
N ASN A 206 3.89 -3.88 19.84
CA ASN A 206 3.89 -4.65 21.07
C ASN A 206 2.48 -5.20 21.37
N PRO A 207 2.34 -6.20 22.26
CA PRO A 207 1.05 -6.76 22.63
C PRO A 207 0.03 -5.73 23.17
N GLU A 208 0.47 -4.69 23.87
CA GLU A 208 -0.39 -3.59 24.34
C GLU A 208 -1.09 -2.85 23.18
N HIS A 209 -0.45 -2.72 22.02
CA HIS A 209 -0.97 -1.99 20.86
C HIS A 209 -2.20 -2.66 20.21
N TYR A 210 -2.59 -3.86 20.66
CA TYR A 210 -3.87 -4.44 20.30
C TYR A 210 -5.06 -3.64 20.86
N TYR A 211 -4.86 -2.83 21.90
CA TYR A 211 -5.85 -1.92 22.48
C TYR A 211 -5.32 -0.49 22.45
N ASN A 212 -6.20 0.51 22.43
CA ASN A 212 -5.77 1.91 22.50
C ASN A 212 -5.73 2.33 23.99
N PRO A 213 -4.74 3.12 24.43
CA PRO A 213 -4.67 3.55 25.82
C PRO A 213 -5.86 4.45 26.18
N ILE A 214 -6.41 4.29 27.38
CA ILE A 214 -7.41 5.17 27.97
C ILE A 214 -6.74 6.43 28.51
N THR A 215 -5.47 6.34 28.92
CA THR A 215 -4.57 7.39 29.41
C THR A 215 -4.82 7.81 30.86
N ASN A 216 -3.73 8.11 31.58
CA ASN A 216 -3.75 8.56 32.98
C ASN A 216 -4.67 9.77 33.22
N GLY A 217 -4.80 10.67 32.25
CA GLY A 217 -5.69 11.83 32.38
C GLY A 217 -7.16 11.45 32.50
N ARG A 218 -7.62 10.44 31.75
CA ARG A 218 -9.01 9.98 31.82
C ARG A 218 -9.27 9.15 33.08
N ILE A 219 -8.31 8.30 33.47
CA ILE A 219 -8.37 7.49 34.70
C ILE A 219 -8.40 8.39 35.94
N SER A 220 -7.58 9.45 35.96
CA SER A 220 -7.56 10.39 37.09
C SER A 220 -8.89 11.14 37.26
N ASN A 221 -9.61 11.38 36.16
CA ASN A 221 -10.92 12.05 36.18
C ASN A 221 -12.08 11.13 36.56
N ASN A 222 -11.94 9.81 36.37
CA ASN A 222 -12.95 8.83 36.73
C ASN A 222 -12.28 7.57 37.32
N PRO A 223 -12.26 7.44 38.66
CA PRO A 223 -11.65 6.29 39.35
C PRO A 223 -12.23 4.92 38.98
N ASP A 224 -13.43 4.87 38.40
CA ASP A 224 -14.06 3.61 37.95
C ASP A 224 -13.50 3.13 36.59
N LEU A 225 -12.72 3.96 35.88
CA LEU A 225 -12.07 3.56 34.64
C LEU A 225 -10.78 2.79 34.93
N VAL A 226 -10.75 1.53 34.52
CA VAL A 226 -9.56 0.69 34.53
C VAL A 226 -8.87 0.77 33.16
N GLU A 227 -7.54 0.90 33.16
CA GLU A 227 -6.74 0.93 31.93
C GLU A 227 -6.80 -0.40 31.17
N ASN A 228 -6.59 -0.34 29.86
CA ASN A 228 -6.41 -1.51 29.03
C ASN A 228 -5.14 -2.30 29.43
N PRO A 229 -5.12 -3.62 29.20
CA PRO A 229 -3.98 -4.44 29.58
C PRO A 229 -2.66 -3.94 28.98
N LEU A 230 -1.59 -3.98 29.79
CA LEU A 230 -0.20 -3.67 29.40
C LEU A 230 0.09 -2.19 29.10
N TYR A 231 -0.79 -1.27 29.50
CA TYR A 231 -0.57 0.18 29.51
C TYR A 231 -0.36 0.74 30.92
#